data_AF-A0A1J5H8J0-F1
#
_entry.id   AF-A0A1J5H8J0-F1
#
_cell.length_a   1.000
_cell.length_b   1.000
_cell.length_c   1.000
_cell.angle_alpha   90.00
_cell.angle_beta   90.00
_cell.angle_gamma   90.00
#
_symmetry.space_group_name_H-M   'P 1'
#
loop_
_entity.id
_entity.type
_entity.pdbx_description
1 polymer ?
#
loop_
_entity_poly.entity_id
_entity_poly.type
_entity_poly.pdbx_seq_one_letter_code
_entity_poly.pdbx_strand_id
1 'polypeptide(L)' 'MSYHSQTYAIASRQEDLERYLLDLSVVDREQLAVAKRWQERQEGPLLMILLQLSFIDLQQFSGLLDWSGQARLDTSY' A
#
# COMPACT_ATOMS: atom_id res chain seq x y z
N MET A 1 -3.23 -26.72 7.43
CA MET A 1 -3.53 -25.53 8.27
C MET A 1 -2.52 -24.45 7.88
N SER A 2 -2.84 -23.61 6.89
CA SER A 2 -1.86 -22.70 6.25
C SER A 2 -2.32 -21.24 6.19
N TYR A 3 -3.43 -20.92 6.88
CA TYR A 3 -4.01 -19.58 6.84
C TYR A 3 -3.14 -18.53 7.54
N HIS A 4 -2.41 -18.92 8.60
CA HIS A 4 -1.61 -17.98 9.38
C HIS A 4 -0.45 -17.37 8.57
N SER A 5 0.30 -18.18 7.83
CA SER A 5 1.45 -17.69 7.05
C SER A 5 1.04 -16.69 5.95
N GLN A 6 -0.16 -16.86 5.38
CA GLN A 6 -0.68 -15.98 4.34
C GLN A 6 -1.01 -14.58 4.92
N THR A 7 -1.62 -14.52 6.10
CA THR A 7 -2.00 -13.24 6.74
C THR A 7 -0.79 -12.41 7.13
N TYR A 8 0.27 -13.04 7.64
CA TYR A 8 1.51 -12.34 8.00
C TYR A 8 2.24 -11.77 6.78
N ALA A 9 2.30 -12.50 5.67
CA ALA A 9 2.92 -12.02 4.43
C ALA A 9 2.16 -10.82 3.82
N ILE A 10 0.83 -10.83 3.91
CA ILE A 10 -0.01 -9.72 3.42
C ILE A 10 0.14 -8.49 4.32
N ALA A 11 0.15 -8.69 5.65
CA ALA A 11 0.32 -7.61 6.62
C ALA A 11 1.70 -6.94 6.51
N SER A 12 2.78 -7.73 6.40
CA SER A 12 4.14 -7.22 6.20
C SER A 12 4.22 -6.32 4.97
N ARG A 13 3.62 -6.75 3.86
CA ARG A 13 3.68 -6.02 2.60
C ARG A 13 2.91 -4.71 2.62
N GLN A 14 1.79 -4.66 3.34
CA GLN A 14 1.09 -3.40 3.53
C GLN A 14 1.90 -2.44 4.41
N GLU A 15 2.54 -2.90 5.47
CA GLU A 15 3.44 -2.07 6.27
C GLU A 15 4.64 -1.53 5.48
N ASP A 16 5.24 -2.34 4.61
CA ASP A 16 6.36 -1.91 3.76
C ASP A 16 5.92 -0.81 2.78
N LEU A 17 4.72 -0.93 2.21
CA LEU A 17 4.13 0.11 1.36
C LEU A 17 3.86 1.40 2.16
N GLU A 18 3.28 1.29 3.36
CA GLU A 18 3.00 2.43 4.23
C GLU A 18 4.27 3.19 4.60
N ARG A 19 5.37 2.48 4.92
CA ARG A 19 6.67 3.10 5.17
C ARG A 19 7.23 3.76 3.93
N TYR A 20 7.21 3.07 2.79
CA TYR A 20 7.73 3.62 1.53
C TYR A 20 7.03 4.93 1.12
N LEU A 21 5.70 4.98 1.28
CA LEU A 21 4.90 6.17 1.00
C LEU A 21 5.29 7.36 1.90
N LEU A 22 5.60 7.12 3.17
CA LEU A 22 6.03 8.14 4.13
C LEU A 22 7.49 8.56 3.89
N ASP A 23 8.39 7.61 3.65
CA ASP A 23 9.82 7.87 3.47
C ASP A 23 10.09 8.72 2.23
N LEU A 24 9.32 8.49 1.16
CA LEU A 24 9.38 9.30 -0.06
C LEU A 24 8.52 10.57 0.00
N SER A 25 7.84 10.83 1.11
CA SER A 25 6.90 11.95 1.26
C SER A 25 5.84 11.99 0.14
N VAL A 26 5.46 10.83 -0.38
CA VAL A 26 4.38 10.70 -1.36
C VAL A 26 3.04 11.06 -0.72
N VAL A 27 2.89 10.68 0.55
CA VAL A 27 1.79 11.12 1.42
C VAL A 27 2.34 11.42 2.81
N ASP A 28 1.61 12.24 3.57
CA ASP A 28 1.91 12.45 4.99
C ASP A 28 1.16 11.44 5.89
N ARG A 29 1.44 11.52 7.20
CA ARG A 29 0.84 10.63 8.20
C ARG A 29 -0.67 10.82 8.35
N GLU A 30 -1.18 12.03 8.13
CA GLU A 30 -2.60 12.33 8.25
C GLU A 30 -3.38 11.77 7.05
N GLN A 31 -2.87 12.01 5.85
CA GLN A 31 -3.38 11.45 4.60
C GLN A 31 -3.39 9.92 4.64
N LEU A 32 -2.30 9.31 5.11
CA LEU A 32 -2.23 7.86 5.27
C LEU A 32 -3.27 7.35 6.28
N ALA A 33 -3.41 8.02 7.43
CA ALA A 33 -4.41 7.66 8.43
C ALA A 33 -5.85 7.77 7.90
N VAL A 34 -6.15 8.79 7.10
CA VAL A 34 -7.46 8.92 6.44
C VAL A 34 -7.66 7.77 5.47
N ALA A 35 -6.71 7.49 4.58
CA ALA A 35 -6.82 6.42 3.61
C ALA A 35 -7.04 5.05 4.25
N LYS A 36 -6.36 4.76 5.36
CA LYS A 36 -6.56 3.52 6.13
C LYS A 36 -7.97 3.40 6.74
N ARG A 37 -8.51 4.50 7.28
CA ARG A 37 -9.91 4.51 7.76
C ARG A 37 -10.91 4.25 6.64
N TRP A 38 -10.63 4.72 5.42
CA TRP A 38 -11.44 4.40 4.24
C TRP A 38 -11.26 2.94 3.80
N GLN A 39 -10.05 2.40 3.89
CA GLN A 39 -9.74 1.02 3.58
C GLN A 39 -10.52 0.04 4.44
N GLU A 40 -10.58 0.28 5.74
CA GLU A 40 -11.38 -0.51 6.69
C GLU A 40 -12.88 -0.50 6.39
N ARG A 41 -13.38 0.56 5.73
CA ARG A 41 -14.81 0.74 5.42
C ARG A 41 -15.24 0.18 4.08
N GLN A 42 -14.35 0.18 3.08
CA GLN A 42 -14.69 -0.16 1.69
C GLN A 42 -13.98 -1.42 1.17
N GLU A 43 -13.09 -2.03 1.96
CA GLU A 43 -12.31 -3.22 1.59
C GLU A 43 -11.52 -3.05 0.27
N GLY A 44 -11.08 -1.82 -0.03
CA GLY A 44 -10.31 -1.49 -1.23
C GLY A 44 -8.78 -1.58 -1.03
N PRO A 45 -7.98 -1.73 -2.10
CA PRO A 45 -6.53 -1.61 -1.99
C PRO A 45 -6.12 -0.18 -1.60
N LEU A 46 -5.19 -0.04 -0.65
CA LEU A 46 -4.73 1.26 -0.15
C LEU A 46 -4.32 2.23 -1.29
N LEU A 47 -3.57 1.75 -2.29
CA LEU A 47 -3.17 2.57 -3.44
C LEU A 47 -4.35 3.15 -4.22
N MET A 48 -5.42 2.36 -4.40
CA MET A 48 -6.61 2.82 -5.11
C MET A 48 -7.33 3.92 -4.31
N ILE A 49 -7.38 3.76 -2.99
CA ILE A 49 -8.01 4.72 -2.09
C ILE A 49 -7.23 6.04 -2.08
N LEU A 50 -5.89 5.98 -2.05
CA LEU A 50 -5.04 7.16 -2.14
C LEU A 50 -5.30 7.96 -3.42
N LEU A 51 -5.47 7.27 -4.56
CA LEU A 51 -5.82 7.89 -5.83
C LEU A 51 -7.24 8.49 -5.80
N GLN A 52 -8.23 7.75 -5.28
CA GLN A 52 -9.61 8.24 -5.17
C GLN A 52 -9.75 9.47 -4.28
N LEU A 53 -8.98 9.54 -3.20
CA LEU A 53 -8.91 10.70 -2.31
C LEU A 53 -8.06 11.84 -2.87
N SER A 54 -7.46 11.66 -4.05
CA SER A 54 -6.55 12.63 -4.68
C SER A 54 -5.34 12.98 -3.81
N PHE A 55 -4.92 12.08 -2.93
CA PHE A 55 -3.67 12.21 -2.16
C PHE A 55 -2.45 11.90 -3.02
N ILE A 56 -2.64 11.10 -4.06
CA ILE A 56 -1.66 10.84 -5.11
C ILE A 56 -2.30 11.06 -6.48
N ASP A 57 -1.48 11.36 -7.48
CA ASP A 57 -1.91 11.43 -8.87
C ASP A 57 -1.71 10.10 -9.63
N LEU A 58 -2.14 10.06 -10.90
CA LEU A 58 -2.02 8.88 -11.75
C LEU A 58 -0.57 8.47 -12.04
N GLN A 59 0.35 9.43 -12.13
CA GLN A 59 1.77 9.17 -12.39
C GLN A 59 2.39 8.50 -11.15
N GLN A 60 2.18 9.07 -9.97
CA GLN A 60 2.62 8.49 -8.71
C GLN A 60 2.00 7.10 -8.48
N PHE A 61 0.71 6.95 -8.78
CA PHE A 61 0.03 5.66 -8.71
C PHE A 61 0.68 4.60 -9.62
N SER A 62 1.00 4.93 -10.87
CA SER A 62 1.70 4.00 -11.77
C SER A 62 3.07 3.58 -11.23
N GLY A 63 3.87 4.52 -10.72
CA GLY A 63 5.18 4.20 -10.15
C GLY A 63 5.09 3.31 -8.90
N LEU A 64 4.06 3.53 -8.07
CA LEU A 64 3.80 2.70 -6.89
C LEU A 64 3.32 1.30 -7.25
N LEU A 65 2.53 1.16 -8.33
CA LEU A 65 2.13 -0.16 -8.85
C LEU A 65 3.36 -0.95 -9.32
N ASP A 66 4.26 -0.31 -10.06
CA ASP A 66 5.50 -0.94 -10.53
C ASP A 66 6.38 -1.39 -9.36
N TRP A 67 6.58 -0.54 -8.35
CA TRP A 67 7.29 -0.90 -7.12
C TRP A 67 6.63 -2.09 -6.40
N SER A 68 5.31 -2.05 -6.26
CA SER A 68 4.57 -3.14 -5.62
C SER A 68 4.71 -4.44 -6.41
N GLY A 69 4.79 -4.37 -7.74
CA GLY A 69 5.02 -5.52 -8.61
C GLY A 69 6.43 -6.10 -8.45
N GLN A 70 7.45 -5.26 -8.35
CA GLN A 70 8.84 -5.68 -8.15
C GLN A 70 9.05 -6.36 -6.79
N ALA A 71 8.40 -5.89 -5.73
CA ALA A 71 8.46 -6.52 -4.41
C ALA A 71 7.94 -7.98 -4.40
N ARG A 72 7.16 -8.41 -5.40
CA ARG A 72 6.74 -9.83 -5.55
C ARG A 72 7.83 -10.74 -6.10
N LEU A 73 8.79 -10.19 -6.84
CA LEU A 73 9.83 -11.00 -7.48
C LEU A 73 11.00 -11.27 -6.54
N ASP A 74 11.27 -10.36 -5.60
CA ASP A 74 12.42 -10.44 -4.68
C ASP A 74 12.30 -11.57 -3.63
N THR A 75 11.08 -12.05 -3.35
CA THR A 75 10.85 -13.15 -2.38
C THR A 75 11.03 -14.56 -2.97
N SER A 76 11.56 -14.67 -4.20
CA SER A 76 11.64 -15.93 -4.95
C SER A 76 13.02 -16.63 -4.89
N TYR A 77 13.89 -16.24 -3.96
CA TYR A 77 15.26 -16.79 -3.80
C TYR A 77 15.44 -17.57 -2.51
#